data_AF-A0A7R9MSH5-F1
#
_entry.id   AF-A0A7R9MSH5-F1
#
_cell.length_a   1.000
_cell.length_b   1.000
_cell.length_c   1.000
_cell.angle_alpha   90.00
_cell.angle_beta   90.00
_cell.angle_gamma   90.00
#
_symmetry.space_group_name_H-M   'P 1'
#
loop_
_entity.id
_entity.type
_entity.pdbx_description
1 polymer ?
#
loop_
_entity_poly.entity_id
_entity_poly.type
_entity_poly.pdbx_seq_one_letter_code
_entity_poly.pdbx_strand_id
1 'polypeptide(L)'
;MVSTSEINDLDDDQLFYTKIYIDRNLRMKLDIKLDQRAHLFQNLNGAVGDVEIKFSAEDSYVNNNAFQTNPLVIHGNGGSKVVLNSLGNYLAKSWHPKYGCLSCDENKTTLENIPDSQLPLVLIGVFVTHKTPFFPEFLQYIVELEYQRKRIHLFIYNSVSYHSKDIQNFIDQYRDSYRGITVYGSD
;
A
#
# COMPACT_ATOMS: atom_id res chain seq x y z
N MET A 1 -33.65 -6.73 1.80
CA MET A 1 -32.98 -6.35 0.53
C MET A 1 -34.08 -6.05 -0.49
N VAL A 2 -34.04 -4.92 -1.20
CA VAL A 2 -35.07 -4.57 -2.19
C VAL A 2 -34.78 -5.34 -3.48
N SER A 3 -35.71 -6.18 -3.93
CA SER A 3 -35.62 -6.90 -5.21
C SER A 3 -36.87 -6.62 -6.03
N THR A 4 -36.68 -6.15 -7.27
CA THR A 4 -37.75 -5.81 -8.22
C THR A 4 -37.65 -6.60 -9.53
N SER A 5 -36.50 -7.23 -9.77
CA SER A 5 -36.20 -8.09 -10.90
C SER A 5 -35.03 -9.00 -10.53
N GLU A 6 -34.86 -10.09 -11.28
CA GLU A 6 -33.66 -10.93 -11.20
C GLU A 6 -32.46 -10.16 -11.77
N ILE A 7 -31.30 -10.36 -11.16
CA ILE A 7 -30.02 -9.77 -11.57
C ILE A 7 -28.97 -10.88 -11.53
N ASN A 8 -28.15 -11.00 -12.57
CA ASN A 8 -27.06 -11.97 -12.62
C ASN A 8 -25.78 -11.41 -11.98
N ASP A 9 -24.84 -12.27 -11.61
CA ASP A 9 -23.60 -11.90 -10.90
C ASP A 9 -22.71 -10.88 -11.62
N LEU A 10 -22.82 -10.80 -12.96
CA LEU A 10 -22.02 -9.89 -13.80
C LEU A 10 -22.82 -8.69 -14.32
N ASP A 11 -24.09 -8.58 -13.95
CA ASP A 11 -24.92 -7.45 -14.34
C ASP A 11 -24.56 -6.20 -13.50
N ASP A 12 -24.81 -5.02 -14.08
CA ASP A 12 -24.53 -3.73 -13.44
C ASP A 12 -25.53 -3.46 -12.30
N ASP A 13 -25.04 -3.59 -11.06
CA ASP A 13 -25.78 -3.34 -9.83
C ASP A 13 -26.19 -1.87 -9.68
N GLN A 14 -25.33 -0.94 -10.10
CA GLN A 14 -25.63 0.49 -10.09
C GLN A 14 -26.80 0.80 -11.04
N LEU A 15 -26.85 0.20 -12.22
CA LEU A 15 -27.96 0.35 -13.15
C LEU A 15 -29.25 -0.23 -12.58
N PHE A 16 -29.19 -1.39 -11.92
CA PHE A 16 -30.32 -2.01 -11.23
C PHE A 16 -30.94 -1.07 -10.19
N TYR A 17 -30.15 -0.53 -9.27
CA TYR A 17 -30.65 0.41 -8.26
C TYR A 17 -31.11 1.74 -8.86
N THR A 18 -30.47 2.20 -9.93
CA THR A 18 -30.86 3.42 -10.65
C THR A 18 -32.27 3.28 -11.25
N LYS A 19 -32.61 2.14 -11.86
CA LYS A 19 -33.95 1.87 -12.39
C LYS A 19 -35.02 1.93 -11.29
N ILE A 20 -34.74 1.37 -10.11
CA ILE A 20 -35.64 1.42 -8.95
C ILE A 20 -35.82 2.87 -8.47
N TYR A 21 -34.76 3.67 -8.40
CA TYR A 21 -34.81 5.07 -7.94
C TYR A 21 -35.56 6.00 -8.92
N ILE A 22 -35.44 5.76 -10.22
CA ILE A 22 -36.10 6.59 -11.24
C ILE A 22 -37.61 6.29 -11.33
N ASP A 23 -38.04 5.06 -11.02
CA ASP A 23 -39.46 4.74 -10.88
C ASP A 23 -40.07 5.53 -9.71
N ARG A 24 -40.91 6.51 -10.05
CA ARG A 24 -41.53 7.41 -9.08
C ARG A 24 -42.41 6.65 -8.08
N ASN A 25 -43.14 5.62 -8.52
CA ASN A 25 -44.03 4.86 -7.64
C ASN A 25 -43.22 4.07 -6.62
N LEU A 26 -42.16 3.38 -7.07
CA LEU A 26 -41.27 2.63 -6.19
C LEU A 26 -40.49 3.56 -5.25
N ARG A 27 -39.91 4.64 -5.77
CA ARG A 27 -39.17 5.62 -4.95
C ARG A 27 -40.03 6.21 -3.84
N MET A 28 -41.26 6.65 -4.14
CA MET A 28 -42.15 7.22 -3.13
C MET A 28 -42.63 6.15 -2.15
N LYS A 29 -42.95 4.94 -2.63
CA LYS A 29 -43.42 3.83 -1.78
C LYS A 29 -42.35 3.38 -0.78
N LEU A 30 -41.08 3.39 -1.19
CA LEU A 30 -39.95 2.92 -0.38
C LEU A 30 -39.16 4.05 0.30
N ASP A 31 -39.58 5.31 0.13
CA ASP A 31 -38.89 6.53 0.60
C ASP A 31 -37.39 6.59 0.24
N ILE A 32 -37.04 6.23 -1.00
CA ILE A 32 -35.65 6.20 -1.46
C ILE A 32 -35.13 7.62 -1.68
N LYS A 33 -33.98 7.95 -1.09
CA LYS A 33 -33.31 9.25 -1.18
C LYS A 33 -31.88 9.10 -1.67
N LEU A 34 -31.35 10.19 -2.22
CA LEU A 34 -29.92 10.33 -2.54
C LEU A 34 -29.31 11.36 -1.60
N ASP A 35 -28.10 11.07 -1.13
CA ASP A 35 -27.31 12.02 -0.34
C ASP A 35 -26.65 13.05 -1.25
N GLN A 36 -27.42 14.06 -1.66
CA GLN A 36 -27.01 15.04 -2.67
C GLN A 36 -25.89 15.97 -2.21
N ARG A 37 -25.63 16.08 -0.90
CA ARG A 37 -24.67 17.01 -0.30
C ARG A 37 -23.54 16.32 0.47
N ALA A 38 -23.37 15.02 0.24
CA ALA A 38 -22.34 14.21 0.90
C ALA A 38 -22.36 14.34 2.44
N HIS A 39 -23.54 14.34 3.06
CA HIS A 39 -23.65 14.31 4.51
C HIS A 39 -23.15 12.98 5.09
N LEU A 40 -23.33 11.90 4.33
CA LEU A 40 -22.97 10.53 4.71
C LEU A 40 -21.94 9.95 3.75
N PHE A 41 -22.13 10.12 2.44
CA PHE A 41 -21.33 9.44 1.41
C PHE A 41 -20.59 10.44 0.52
N GLN A 42 -19.27 10.33 0.48
CA GLN A 42 -18.42 11.07 -0.45
C GLN A 42 -17.90 10.14 -1.55
N ASN A 43 -18.48 10.23 -2.74
CA ASN A 43 -17.88 9.65 -3.94
C ASN A 43 -16.78 10.58 -4.45
N LEU A 44 -15.57 10.05 -4.68
CA LEU A 44 -14.41 10.88 -5.04
C LEU A 44 -14.30 11.13 -6.55
N ASN A 45 -14.81 10.25 -7.40
CA ASN A 45 -14.71 10.43 -8.84
C ASN A 45 -15.45 11.71 -9.29
N GLY A 46 -14.71 12.67 -9.84
CA GLY A 46 -15.24 13.98 -10.23
C GLY A 46 -15.40 15.01 -9.10
N ALA A 47 -15.06 14.66 -7.85
CA ALA A 47 -15.20 15.54 -6.68
C ALA A 47 -13.93 15.61 -5.81
N VAL A 48 -12.78 15.17 -6.34
CA VAL A 48 -11.49 15.20 -5.62
C VAL A 48 -11.10 16.62 -5.20
N GLY A 49 -11.38 17.62 -6.04
CA GLY A 49 -11.06 19.02 -5.74
C GLY A 49 -11.92 19.64 -4.63
N ASP A 50 -13.01 18.98 -4.25
CA ASP A 50 -13.95 19.49 -3.25
C ASP A 50 -13.64 18.99 -1.84
N VAL A 51 -12.63 18.13 -1.66
CA VAL A 51 -12.36 17.48 -0.38
C VAL A 51 -10.98 17.83 0.17
N GLU A 52 -10.90 18.00 1.49
CA GLU A 52 -9.65 18.16 2.22
C GLU A 52 -9.66 17.37 3.52
N ILE A 53 -8.47 17.04 4.03
CA ILE A 53 -8.33 16.43 5.36
C ILE A 53 -8.34 17.55 6.40
N LYS A 54 -9.19 17.39 7.41
CA LYS A 54 -9.19 18.21 8.62
C LYS A 54 -8.85 17.34 9.82
N PHE A 55 -8.33 17.99 10.85
CA PHE A 55 -7.96 17.35 12.11
C PHE A 55 -8.85 17.89 13.23
N SER A 56 -9.40 16.98 14.01
CA SER A 56 -10.02 17.27 15.31
C SER A 56 -8.97 17.06 16.41
N ALA A 57 -9.39 17.09 17.69
CA ALA A 57 -8.47 16.80 18.79
C ALA A 57 -7.96 15.35 18.80
N GLU A 58 -8.77 14.40 18.31
CA GLU A 58 -8.52 12.96 18.47
C GLU A 58 -8.51 12.17 17.15
N ASP A 59 -8.92 12.77 16.02
CA ASP A 59 -9.02 12.06 14.74
C ASP A 59 -8.88 12.99 13.54
N SER A 60 -8.57 12.42 12.38
CA SER A 60 -8.63 13.10 11.09
C SER A 60 -9.89 12.68 10.32
N TYR A 61 -10.45 13.61 9.56
CA TYR A 61 -11.68 13.39 8.79
C TYR A 61 -11.64 14.15 7.47
N VAL A 62 -12.47 13.71 6.51
CA VAL A 62 -12.65 14.45 5.26
C VAL A 62 -13.70 15.53 5.47
N ASN A 63 -13.40 16.74 5.03
CA ASN A 63 -14.37 17.81 4.87
C ASN A 63 -14.63 18.05 3.38
N ASN A 64 -15.89 18.08 2.98
CA ASN A 64 -16.32 18.53 1.67
C ASN A 64 -16.54 20.05 1.72
N ASN A 65 -15.71 20.80 1.01
CA ASN A 65 -15.72 22.25 0.96
C ASN A 65 -16.88 22.82 0.14
N ALA A 66 -17.38 22.09 -0.86
CA ALA A 66 -18.49 22.55 -1.70
C ALA A 66 -19.81 22.62 -0.91
N PHE A 67 -20.05 21.67 -0.01
CA PHE A 67 -21.29 21.58 0.78
C PHE A 67 -21.10 21.84 2.28
N GLN A 68 -19.85 22.04 2.73
CA GLN A 68 -19.49 22.21 4.14
C GLN A 68 -19.98 21.03 5.01
N THR A 69 -19.73 19.81 4.53
CA THR A 69 -20.13 18.55 5.18
C THR A 69 -18.93 17.70 5.58
N ASN A 70 -19.12 16.82 6.57
CA ASN A 70 -18.10 15.88 7.05
C ASN A 70 -18.59 14.44 6.79
N PRO A 71 -18.43 13.91 5.56
CA PRO A 71 -18.92 12.59 5.18
C PRO A 71 -18.34 11.48 6.06
N LEU A 72 -19.16 10.46 6.34
CA LEU A 72 -18.77 9.29 7.14
C LEU A 72 -18.15 8.18 6.30
N VAL A 73 -18.60 8.05 5.05
CA VAL A 73 -18.13 7.02 4.12
C VAL A 73 -17.45 7.71 2.94
N ILE A 74 -16.18 7.39 2.74
CA ILE A 74 -15.40 7.88 1.61
C ILE A 74 -15.25 6.74 0.59
N HIS A 75 -15.77 6.95 -0.61
CA HIS A 75 -15.78 5.96 -1.66
C HIS A 75 -14.90 6.42 -2.83
N GLY A 76 -13.76 5.77 -3.01
CA GLY A 76 -12.89 5.96 -4.16
C GLY A 76 -13.44 5.25 -5.41
N ASN A 77 -14.56 5.66 -5.96
CA ASN A 77 -15.15 5.05 -7.16
C ASN A 77 -14.36 5.40 -8.45
N GLY A 78 -14.52 4.60 -9.50
CA GLY A 78 -13.87 4.88 -10.80
C GLY A 78 -12.34 5.05 -10.69
N GLY A 79 -11.81 6.11 -11.30
CA GLY A 79 -10.37 6.40 -11.38
C GLY A 79 -9.75 7.02 -10.12
N SER A 80 -10.47 7.13 -9.00
CA SER A 80 -10.01 7.86 -7.81
C SER A 80 -9.39 6.97 -6.71
N LYS A 81 -8.99 5.73 -7.05
CA LYS A 81 -8.45 4.75 -6.08
C LYS A 81 -7.16 5.25 -5.40
N VAL A 82 -6.25 5.85 -6.17
CA VAL A 82 -4.98 6.40 -5.65
C VAL A 82 -5.23 7.56 -4.67
N VAL A 83 -6.23 8.40 -4.96
CA VAL A 83 -6.65 9.47 -4.05
C VAL A 83 -7.19 8.90 -2.75
N LEU A 84 -8.03 7.87 -2.82
CA LEU A 84 -8.52 7.17 -1.63
C LEU A 84 -7.36 6.60 -0.80
N ASN A 85 -6.35 5.97 -1.43
CA ASN A 85 -5.16 5.48 -0.73
C ASN A 85 -4.42 6.61 -0.01
N SER A 86 -4.28 7.77 -0.65
CA SER A 86 -3.65 8.94 -0.04
C SER A 86 -4.43 9.42 1.19
N LEU A 87 -5.75 9.55 1.09
CA LEU A 87 -6.62 9.90 2.22
C LEU A 87 -6.54 8.84 3.34
N GLY A 88 -6.49 7.56 2.98
CA GLY A 88 -6.39 6.44 3.90
C GLY A 88 -5.14 6.45 4.79
N ASN A 89 -4.07 7.16 4.42
CA ASN A 89 -2.91 7.33 5.30
C ASN A 89 -3.22 8.17 6.55
N TYR A 90 -4.30 8.94 6.53
CA TYR A 90 -4.69 9.85 7.62
C TYR A 90 -5.96 9.40 8.31
N LEU A 91 -6.98 9.06 7.51
CA LEU A 91 -8.32 8.74 7.99
C LEU A 91 -8.36 7.46 8.82
N ALA A 92 -9.50 7.23 9.49
CA ALA A 92 -9.74 6.03 10.29
C ALA A 92 -8.64 5.79 11.34
N LYS A 93 -8.17 6.87 11.97
CA LYS A 93 -7.08 6.86 12.95
C LYS A 93 -5.76 6.31 12.40
N SER A 94 -5.46 6.40 11.10
CA SER A 94 -4.16 5.98 10.61
C SER A 94 -3.03 6.95 10.98
N TRP A 95 -3.30 8.26 10.96
CA TRP A 95 -2.31 9.27 11.35
C TRP A 95 -2.94 10.53 11.96
N HIS A 96 -2.26 11.12 12.96
CA HIS A 96 -2.69 12.37 13.60
C HIS A 96 -1.49 13.27 13.98
N PRO A 97 -1.56 14.61 13.85
CA PRO A 97 -0.42 15.50 14.11
C PRO A 97 0.16 15.38 15.53
N LYS A 98 -0.68 15.09 16.53
CA LYS A 98 -0.26 14.94 17.93
C LYS A 98 0.39 13.58 18.23
N TYR A 99 -0.02 12.52 17.53
CA TYR A 99 0.32 11.14 17.88
C TYR A 99 1.20 10.44 16.81
N GLY A 100 1.36 11.05 15.64
CA GLY A 100 2.02 10.42 14.50
C GLY A 100 1.15 9.36 13.84
N CYS A 101 1.80 8.34 13.26
CA CYS A 101 1.14 7.21 12.62
C CYS A 101 0.73 6.18 13.65
N LEU A 102 -0.57 6.01 13.87
CA LEU A 102 -1.09 5.04 14.84
C LEU A 102 -1.16 3.63 14.25
N SER A 103 -1.38 3.51 12.93
CA SER A 103 -1.39 2.20 12.27
C SER A 103 0.01 1.61 12.04
N CYS A 104 1.08 2.40 12.19
CA CYS A 104 2.45 1.93 11.94
C CYS A 104 2.96 0.93 12.98
N ASP A 105 2.35 0.89 14.16
CA ASP A 105 2.66 -0.11 15.18
C ASP A 105 1.75 -1.36 15.08
N GLU A 106 0.78 -1.37 14.18
CA GLU A 106 -0.04 -2.55 13.91
C GLU A 106 0.82 -3.69 13.37
N ASN A 107 0.71 -4.88 13.97
CA ASN A 107 1.45 -6.09 13.57
C ASN A 107 2.98 -5.93 13.56
N LYS A 108 3.52 -4.92 14.24
CA LYS A 108 4.96 -4.74 14.39
C LYS A 108 5.54 -5.86 15.25
N THR A 109 6.59 -6.51 14.74
CA THR A 109 7.34 -7.53 15.47
C THR A 109 8.79 -7.11 15.60
N THR A 110 9.34 -7.27 16.80
CA THR A 110 10.77 -7.03 17.05
C THR A 110 11.55 -8.31 16.79
N LEU A 111 12.63 -8.23 16.03
CA LEU A 111 13.49 -9.38 15.72
C LEU A 111 14.45 -9.74 16.87
N GLU A 112 14.73 -8.80 17.77
CA GLU A 112 15.66 -8.94 18.92
C GLU A 112 15.33 -10.14 19.82
N ASN A 113 14.05 -10.48 19.96
CA ASN A 113 13.58 -11.56 20.83
C ASN A 113 13.34 -12.88 20.08
N ILE A 114 13.64 -12.94 18.78
CA ILE A 114 13.46 -14.13 17.95
C ILE A 114 14.82 -14.82 17.82
N PRO A 115 14.95 -16.10 18.25
CA PRO A 115 16.18 -16.85 18.06
C PRO A 115 16.59 -16.90 16.59
N ASP A 116 17.89 -16.85 16.29
CA ASP A 116 18.44 -16.88 14.92
C ASP A 116 17.88 -18.00 14.04
N SER A 117 17.59 -19.16 14.64
CA SER A 117 17.02 -20.32 13.93
C SER A 117 15.58 -20.12 13.48
N GLN A 118 14.86 -19.20 14.13
CA GLN A 118 13.45 -18.87 13.91
C GLN A 118 13.23 -17.54 13.16
N LEU A 119 14.29 -16.72 12.99
CA LEU A 119 14.22 -15.53 12.14
C LEU A 119 13.65 -15.90 10.76
N PRO A 120 12.84 -15.07 10.09
CA PRO A 120 12.35 -15.35 8.75
C PRO A 120 13.47 -15.72 7.75
N LEU A 121 13.15 -16.48 6.70
CA LEU A 121 14.10 -16.64 5.60
C LEU A 121 13.85 -15.50 4.62
N VAL A 122 14.90 -14.74 4.28
CA VAL A 122 14.78 -13.58 3.39
C VAL A 122 15.62 -13.77 2.12
N LEU A 123 15.15 -13.16 1.03
CA LEU A 123 15.89 -13.03 -0.22
C LEU A 123 16.27 -11.57 -0.41
N ILE A 124 17.56 -11.28 -0.54
CA ILE A 124 18.05 -9.96 -0.91
C ILE A 124 18.43 -10.01 -2.39
N GLY A 125 17.82 -9.12 -3.18
CA GLY A 125 18.14 -8.92 -4.59
C GLY A 125 19.03 -7.69 -4.77
N VAL A 126 20.24 -7.88 -5.28
CA VAL A 126 21.19 -6.83 -5.64
C VAL A 126 21.22 -6.70 -7.15
N PHE A 127 20.92 -5.51 -7.68
CA PHE A 127 20.86 -5.27 -9.13
C PHE A 127 21.91 -4.23 -9.53
N VAL A 128 22.94 -4.67 -10.24
CA VAL A 128 24.05 -3.86 -10.72
C VAL A 128 23.87 -3.60 -12.21
N THR A 129 23.12 -2.54 -12.55
CA THR A 129 22.76 -2.22 -13.93
C THR A 129 23.72 -1.21 -14.58
N HIS A 130 24.52 -0.51 -13.78
CA HIS A 130 25.44 0.53 -14.21
C HIS A 130 26.72 0.51 -13.35
N LYS A 131 27.76 1.22 -13.79
CA LYS A 131 29.00 1.41 -13.01
C LYS A 131 28.72 2.31 -11.81
N THR A 132 28.46 1.70 -10.65
CA THR A 132 28.23 2.41 -9.38
C THR A 132 29.56 2.63 -8.62
N PRO A 133 29.89 3.86 -8.21
CA PRO A 133 31.02 4.11 -7.30
C PRO A 133 30.85 3.44 -5.93
N PHE A 134 31.95 3.20 -5.22
CA PHE A 134 31.97 2.60 -3.86
C PHE A 134 31.24 1.24 -3.77
N PHE A 135 31.31 0.45 -4.84
CA PHE A 135 30.62 -0.83 -4.91
C PHE A 135 31.19 -1.89 -3.94
N PRO A 136 32.52 -2.00 -3.73
CA PRO A 136 33.06 -2.87 -2.69
C PRO A 136 32.56 -2.52 -1.28
N GLU A 137 32.44 -1.23 -0.96
CA GLU A 137 31.89 -0.75 0.30
C GLU A 137 30.41 -1.11 0.43
N PHE A 138 29.62 -0.95 -0.64
CA PHE A 138 28.22 -1.41 -0.67
C PHE A 138 28.10 -2.92 -0.39
N LEU A 139 28.96 -3.74 -0.98
CA LEU A 139 28.98 -5.19 -0.70
C LEU A 139 29.35 -5.47 0.76
N GLN A 140 30.28 -4.72 1.33
CA GLN A 140 30.64 -4.81 2.75
C GLN A 140 29.46 -4.44 3.66
N TYR A 141 28.67 -3.42 3.32
CA TYR A 141 27.45 -3.07 4.05
C TYR A 141 26.44 -4.23 4.09
N ILE A 142 26.32 -5.03 3.02
CA ILE A 142 25.46 -6.22 3.02
C ILE A 142 25.95 -7.25 4.04
N VAL A 143 27.27 -7.43 4.17
CA VAL A 143 27.87 -8.34 5.17
C VAL A 143 27.54 -7.89 6.58
N GLU A 144 27.52 -6.59 6.81
CA GLU A 144 27.34 -5.95 8.12
C GLU A 144 25.88 -5.76 8.55
N LEU A 145 24.91 -6.18 7.72
CA LEU A 145 23.50 -6.17 8.11
C LEU A 145 23.30 -6.92 9.44
N GLU A 146 22.57 -6.30 10.37
CA GLU A 146 22.18 -6.89 11.65
C GLU A 146 21.07 -7.94 11.48
N TYR A 147 21.37 -8.97 10.68
CA TYR A 147 20.50 -10.10 10.39
C TYR A 147 21.34 -11.34 10.15
N GLN A 148 20.84 -12.51 10.58
CA GLN A 148 21.62 -13.73 10.49
C GLN A 148 21.88 -14.13 9.03
N ARG A 149 23.13 -14.09 8.56
CA ARG A 149 23.49 -14.39 7.15
C ARG A 149 23.04 -15.78 6.69
N LYS A 150 23.02 -16.76 7.60
CA LYS A 150 22.46 -18.12 7.35
C LYS A 150 20.95 -18.16 7.11
N ARG A 151 20.24 -17.04 7.31
CA ARG A 151 18.81 -16.82 7.00
C ARG A 151 18.61 -15.91 5.78
N ILE A 152 19.67 -15.60 5.04
CA ILE A 152 19.64 -14.77 3.84
C ILE A 152 20.05 -15.60 2.63
N HIS A 153 19.19 -15.64 1.62
CA HIS A 153 19.58 -15.93 0.24
C HIS A 153 19.95 -14.61 -0.44
N LEU A 154 21.11 -14.58 -1.10
CA LEU A 154 21.56 -13.42 -1.85
C LEU A 154 21.49 -13.71 -3.35
N PHE A 155 20.75 -12.89 -4.07
CA PHE A 155 20.69 -12.91 -5.52
C PHE A 155 21.36 -11.66 -6.07
N ILE A 156 22.39 -11.82 -6.89
CA ILE A 156 23.13 -10.72 -7.51
C ILE A 156 22.93 -10.77 -9.01
N TYR A 157 22.29 -9.75 -9.56
CA TYR A 157 22.25 -9.49 -10.99
C TYR A 157 23.34 -8.50 -11.37
N ASN A 158 24.21 -8.85 -12.32
CA ASN A 158 25.24 -7.95 -12.83
C ASN A 158 25.18 -7.82 -14.35
N SER A 159 24.90 -6.62 -14.86
CA SER A 159 24.98 -6.34 -16.31
C SER A 159 26.20 -5.50 -16.70
N VAL A 160 27.16 -5.30 -15.79
CA VAL A 160 28.36 -4.49 -16.05
C VAL A 160 29.64 -5.24 -15.66
N SER A 161 30.49 -5.50 -16.65
CA SER A 161 31.77 -6.21 -16.45
C SER A 161 32.75 -5.49 -15.50
N TYR A 162 32.56 -4.18 -15.33
CA TYR A 162 33.39 -3.35 -14.44
C TYR A 162 33.40 -3.85 -12.99
N HIS A 163 32.29 -4.41 -12.51
CA HIS A 163 32.13 -4.88 -11.13
C HIS A 163 32.31 -6.40 -10.97
N SER A 164 32.53 -7.14 -12.06
CA SER A 164 32.62 -8.62 -12.05
C SER A 164 33.70 -9.12 -11.07
N LYS A 165 34.85 -8.43 -11.01
CA LYS A 165 35.95 -8.79 -10.10
C LYS A 165 35.57 -8.58 -8.63
N ASP A 166 34.90 -7.47 -8.31
CA ASP A 166 34.49 -7.17 -6.93
C ASP A 166 33.42 -8.16 -6.45
N ILE A 167 32.48 -8.53 -7.33
CA ILE A 167 31.47 -9.56 -7.07
C ILE A 167 32.15 -10.92 -6.84
N GLN A 168 33.09 -11.31 -7.70
CA GLN A 168 33.79 -12.58 -7.54
C GLN A 168 34.54 -12.65 -6.22
N ASN A 169 35.31 -11.60 -5.88
CA ASN A 169 36.02 -11.52 -4.60
C ASN A 169 35.05 -11.66 -3.40
N PHE A 170 33.89 -11.01 -3.47
CA PHE A 170 32.87 -11.10 -2.43
C PHE A 170 32.30 -12.52 -2.30
N ILE A 171 32.02 -13.21 -3.42
CA ILE A 171 31.55 -14.60 -3.39
C ILE A 171 32.61 -15.48 -2.76
N ASP A 172 33.86 -15.39 -3.22
CA ASP A 172 34.95 -16.23 -2.74
C ASP A 172 35.15 -16.09 -1.22
N GLN A 173 34.95 -14.88 -0.69
CA GLN A 173 35.09 -14.60 0.73
C GLN A 173 33.87 -15.03 1.55
N TYR A 174 32.64 -14.85 1.05
CA TYR A 174 31.44 -14.90 1.88
C TYR A 174 30.43 -15.99 1.52
N ARG A 175 30.63 -16.76 0.44
CA ARG A 175 29.69 -17.79 -0.05
C ARG A 175 29.13 -18.69 1.05
N ASP A 176 30.00 -19.21 1.90
CA ASP A 176 29.61 -20.14 2.95
C ASP A 176 29.00 -19.45 4.17
N SER A 177 29.08 -18.12 4.29
CA SER A 177 28.45 -17.39 5.41
C SER A 177 26.95 -17.19 5.20
N TYR A 178 26.49 -17.18 3.95
CA TYR A 178 25.08 -17.02 3.58
C TYR A 178 24.34 -18.36 3.51
N ARG A 179 23.01 -18.32 3.44
CA ARG A 179 22.22 -19.53 3.15
C ARG A 179 22.47 -20.02 1.72
N GLY A 180 22.66 -19.08 0.80
CA GLY A 180 23.08 -19.33 -0.56
C GLY A 180 23.27 -18.02 -1.32
N ILE A 181 24.23 -18.02 -2.25
CA ILE A 181 24.47 -16.90 -3.15
C ILE A 181 24.28 -17.39 -4.59
N THR A 182 23.47 -16.68 -5.36
CA THR A 182 23.27 -16.91 -6.79
C THR A 182 23.62 -15.64 -7.54
N VAL A 183 24.42 -15.77 -8.59
CA VAL A 183 24.81 -14.65 -9.44
C VAL A 183 24.36 -14.91 -10.87
N TYR A 184 23.79 -13.90 -11.51
CA TYR A 184 23.29 -13.96 -12.87
C TYR A 184 23.71 -12.70 -13.65
N GLY A 185 24.14 -12.88 -14.90
CA GLY A 185 24.53 -11.77 -15.76
C GLY A 185 25.85 -12.02 -16.48
N SER A 186 26.43 -10.96 -17.05
CA SER A 186 27.61 -11.05 -17.91
C SER A 186 28.87 -11.22 -17.07
N ASP A 187 29.71 -12.20 -17.44
CA ASP A 187 31.12 -12.25 -17.04
C ASP A 187 31.89 -11.03 -17.61
#